data_AF-A0A1H1JNB5-F1
#
_entry.id   AF-A0A1H1JNB5-F1
#
_cell.length_a   1.000
_cell.length_b   1.000
_cell.length_c   1.000
_cell.angle_alpha   90.00
_cell.angle_beta   90.00
_cell.angle_gamma   90.00
#
_symmetry.space_group_name_H-M   'P 1'
#
loop_
_entity.id
_entity.type
_entity.pdbx_description
1 polymer ?
#
loop_
_entity_poly.entity_id
_entity_poly.type
_entity_poly.pdbx_seq_one_letter_code
_entity_poly.pdbx_strand_id
1 'polypeptide(L)'
;MNNLKTDPTDQTLAALRFQTAARDLEHIVRSIATRYIVRQVPLTWRLLHAIEAEALADLGFASRHDALMLGLFQRPSDLPYPETDDGVDFGTSNALPAVFAFAVNAYEEAARRAALPRPADAPLKRARAWGG
;
A
#
# COMPACT_ATOMS: atom_id res chain seq x y z
N MET A 1 1.25 -45.07 6.04
CA MET A 1 2.15 -43.93 5.78
C MET A 1 2.01 -43.53 4.32
N ASN A 2 1.24 -42.48 3.99
CA ASN A 2 1.12 -41.98 2.61
C ASN A 2 1.85 -40.65 2.46
N ASN A 3 2.80 -40.64 1.51
CA ASN A 3 3.69 -39.54 1.17
C ASN A 3 2.90 -38.39 0.51
N LEU A 4 2.76 -37.28 1.25
CA LEU A 4 2.36 -35.98 0.73
C LEU A 4 3.49 -35.42 -0.14
N LYS A 5 3.57 -35.82 -1.41
CA LYS A 5 4.30 -35.06 -2.42
C LYS A 5 3.36 -33.97 -2.92
N THR A 6 3.42 -32.80 -2.31
CA THR A 6 2.81 -31.59 -2.87
C THR A 6 3.43 -31.38 -4.25
N ASP A 7 2.60 -31.46 -5.29
CA ASP A 7 3.05 -31.35 -6.67
C ASP A 7 3.66 -29.95 -6.89
N PRO A 8 4.87 -29.81 -7.47
CA PRO A 8 5.52 -28.51 -7.69
C PRO A 8 4.65 -27.55 -8.53
N THR A 9 3.73 -28.11 -9.33
CA THR A 9 2.74 -27.37 -10.12
C THR A 9 1.73 -26.63 -9.24
N ASP A 10 1.26 -27.25 -8.15
CA ASP A 10 0.31 -26.66 -7.21
C ASP A 10 0.94 -25.51 -6.41
N GLN A 11 2.20 -25.68 -5.98
CA GLN A 11 2.97 -24.60 -5.34
C GLN A 11 3.18 -23.40 -6.26
N THR A 12 3.43 -23.64 -7.55
CA THR A 12 3.62 -22.56 -8.54
C THR A 12 2.34 -21.78 -8.76
N LEU A 13 1.19 -22.46 -8.83
CA LEU A 13 -0.14 -21.83 -8.94
C LEU A 13 -0.49 -21.03 -7.68
N ALA A 14 -0.21 -21.58 -6.49
CA ALA A 14 -0.38 -20.88 -5.22
C ALA A 14 0.50 -19.63 -5.13
N ALA A 15 1.76 -19.70 -5.57
CA ALA A 15 2.67 -18.56 -5.60
C ALA A 15 2.22 -17.46 -6.56
N LEU A 16 1.69 -17.81 -7.74
CA LEU A 16 1.14 -16.85 -8.70
C LEU A 16 -0.11 -16.15 -8.15
N ARG A 17 -0.98 -16.90 -7.46
CA ARG A 17 -2.15 -16.34 -6.77
C ARG A 17 -1.75 -15.41 -5.64
N PHE A 18 -0.72 -15.77 -4.86
CA PHE A 18 -0.14 -14.92 -3.83
C PHE A 18 0.38 -13.59 -4.40
N GLN A 19 1.19 -13.65 -5.45
CA GLN A 19 1.74 -12.44 -6.09
C GLN A 19 0.64 -11.54 -6.64
N THR A 20 -0.40 -12.14 -7.24
CA THR A 20 -1.53 -11.39 -7.77
C THR A 20 -2.30 -10.69 -6.65
N ALA A 21 -2.58 -11.40 -5.55
CA ALA A 21 -3.25 -10.84 -4.37
C ALA A 21 -2.40 -9.75 -3.69
N ALA A 22 -1.08 -9.92 -3.60
CA ALA A 22 -0.18 -8.92 -3.04
C ALA A 22 -0.18 -7.62 -3.85
N ARG A 23 -0.22 -7.74 -5.19
CA ARG A 23 -0.27 -6.59 -6.10
C ARG A 23 -1.62 -5.89 -6.06
N ASP A 24 -2.70 -6.65 -5.95
CA ASP A 24 -4.05 -6.12 -5.77
C ASP A 24 -4.15 -5.35 -4.44
N LEU A 25 -3.62 -5.93 -3.36
CA LEU A 25 -3.52 -5.29 -2.06
C LEU A 25 -2.73 -3.98 -2.11
N GLU A 26 -1.56 -3.96 -2.78
CA GLU A 26 -0.79 -2.71 -2.96
C GLU A 26 -1.63 -1.64 -3.66
N HIS A 27 -2.34 -2.01 -4.73
CA HIS A 27 -3.19 -1.07 -5.48
C HIS A 27 -4.34 -0.54 -4.63
N ILE A 28 -5.01 -1.39 -3.86
CA ILE A 28 -6.10 -1.03 -2.95
C ILE A 28 -5.58 -0.06 -1.88
N VAL A 29 -4.51 -0.43 -1.18
CA VAL A 29 -3.91 0.40 -0.10
C VAL A 29 -3.49 1.75 -0.64
N ARG A 30 -2.84 1.80 -1.81
CA ARG A 30 -2.43 3.05 -2.45
C ARG A 30 -3.62 3.92 -2.80
N SER A 31 -4.69 3.34 -3.34
CA SER A 31 -5.93 4.05 -3.67
C SER A 31 -6.53 4.69 -2.42
N ILE A 32 -6.70 3.89 -1.36
CA ILE A 32 -7.21 4.34 -0.06
C ILE A 32 -6.34 5.46 0.53
N ALA A 33 -5.03 5.24 0.64
CA ALA A 33 -4.07 6.21 1.17
C ALA A 33 -4.10 7.53 0.39
N THR A 34 -4.22 7.47 -0.95
CA THR A 34 -4.31 8.67 -1.80
C THR A 34 -5.50 9.56 -1.39
N ARG A 35 -6.65 8.97 -1.03
CA ARG A 35 -7.81 9.74 -0.58
C ARG A 35 -7.51 10.56 0.68
N TYR A 36 -6.75 9.99 1.62
CA TYR A 36 -6.38 10.65 2.87
C TYR A 36 -5.26 11.68 2.66
N ILE A 37 -4.30 11.39 1.79
CA ILE A 37 -3.23 12.32 1.38
C ILE A 37 -3.83 13.58 0.73
N VAL A 38 -4.80 13.42 -0.18
CA VAL A 38 -5.49 14.56 -0.82
C VAL A 38 -6.26 15.41 0.20
N ARG A 39 -6.78 14.78 1.26
CA ARG A 39 -7.41 15.46 2.40
C ARG A 39 -6.41 16.05 3.40
N GLN A 40 -5.10 15.92 3.13
CA GLN A 40 -4.00 16.36 4.00
C GLN A 40 -4.07 15.80 5.43
N VAL A 41 -4.59 14.58 5.58
CA VAL A 41 -4.64 13.91 6.89
C VAL A 41 -3.25 13.30 7.18
N PRO A 42 -2.61 13.62 8.31
CA PRO A 42 -1.32 13.06 8.67
C PRO A 42 -1.42 11.55 8.90
N LEU A 43 -0.32 10.83 8.66
CA LEU A 43 -0.25 9.40 8.91
C LEU A 43 -0.11 9.13 10.41
N THR A 44 -1.20 8.74 11.06
CA THR A 44 -1.26 8.35 12.48
C THR A 44 -1.51 6.86 12.63
N TRP A 45 -1.22 6.29 13.80
CA TRP A 45 -1.43 4.86 14.04
C TRP A 45 -2.88 4.45 13.84
N ARG A 46 -3.85 5.23 14.33
CA ARG A 46 -5.27 5.00 14.06
C ARG A 46 -5.62 5.02 12.58
N LEU A 47 -5.04 5.95 11.82
CA LEU A 47 -5.28 5.98 10.38
C LEU A 47 -4.68 4.75 9.70
N LEU A 48 -3.50 4.30 10.14
CA LEU A 48 -2.86 3.11 9.61
C LEU A 48 -3.70 1.85 9.82
N HIS A 49 -4.28 1.67 11.02
CA HIS A 49 -5.22 0.58 11.31
C HIS A 49 -6.53 0.72 10.53
N ALA A 50 -7.03 1.95 10.32
CA ALA A 50 -8.21 2.18 9.50
C ALA A 50 -7.97 1.79 8.03
N ILE A 51 -6.81 2.14 7.47
CA ILE A 51 -6.39 1.75 6.12
C ILE A 51 -6.25 0.23 6.03
N GLU A 52 -5.70 -0.44 7.06
CA GLU A 52 -5.60 -1.91 7.10
C GLU A 52 -6.97 -2.58 7.08
N ALA A 53 -7.89 -2.15 7.95
CA ALA A 53 -9.23 -2.72 7.99
C ALA A 53 -10.00 -2.50 6.66
N GLU A 54 -9.89 -1.31 6.07
CA GLU A 54 -10.52 -1.00 4.78
C GLU A 54 -9.88 -1.82 3.65
N ALA A 55 -8.54 -1.90 3.59
CA ALA A 55 -7.85 -2.67 2.55
C ALA A 55 -8.12 -4.17 2.63
N LEU A 56 -8.17 -4.74 3.84
CA LEU A 56 -8.52 -6.15 4.02
C LEU A 56 -9.98 -6.42 3.66
N ALA A 57 -10.89 -5.49 3.94
CA ALA A 57 -12.29 -5.59 3.51
C ALA A 57 -12.40 -5.54 1.98
N ASP A 58 -11.80 -4.53 1.32
CA ASP A 58 -11.78 -4.39 -0.14
C ASP A 58 -11.12 -5.59 -0.83
N LEU A 59 -9.99 -6.07 -0.30
CA LEU A 59 -9.33 -7.28 -0.81
C LEU A 59 -10.21 -8.51 -0.63
N GLY A 60 -10.97 -8.62 0.46
CA GLY A 60 -11.96 -9.68 0.67
C GLY A 60 -13.09 -9.66 -0.36
N PHE A 61 -13.55 -8.47 -0.76
CA PHE A 61 -14.52 -8.30 -1.85
C PHE A 61 -13.93 -8.58 -3.24
N ALA A 62 -12.66 -8.22 -3.48
CA ALA A 62 -11.98 -8.49 -4.74
C ALA A 62 -11.62 -9.98 -4.89
N SER A 63 -11.13 -10.60 -3.82
CA SER A 63 -10.66 -11.99 -3.75
C SER A 63 -11.78 -12.94 -3.34
N ARG A 64 -12.90 -12.90 -4.08
CA ARG A 64 -14.22 -13.52 -3.82
C ARG A 64 -14.23 -15.01 -3.38
N HIS A 65 -13.10 -15.72 -3.31
CA HIS A 65 -13.05 -17.17 -3.11
C HIS A 65 -11.90 -17.70 -2.22
N ASP A 66 -11.04 -16.89 -1.61
CA ASP A 66 -9.82 -17.43 -0.96
C ASP A 66 -9.52 -16.84 0.42
N ALA A 67 -10.38 -17.15 1.39
CA ALA A 67 -10.19 -16.81 2.80
C ALA A 67 -8.90 -17.38 3.40
N LEU A 68 -8.42 -18.51 2.86
CA LEU A 68 -7.13 -19.11 3.21
C LEU A 68 -5.96 -18.26 2.71
N MET A 69 -6.00 -17.75 1.49
CA MET A 69 -5.01 -16.77 1.02
C MET A 69 -5.07 -15.46 1.80
N LEU A 70 -6.26 -14.96 2.15
CA LEU A 70 -6.39 -13.73 2.95
C LEU A 70 -5.70 -13.86 4.32
N GLY A 71 -5.80 -15.03 4.95
CA GLY A 71 -5.11 -15.33 6.21
C GLY A 71 -3.58 -15.22 6.13
N LEU A 72 -2.98 -15.37 4.94
CA LEU A 72 -1.53 -15.19 4.74
C LEU A 72 -1.10 -13.72 4.74
N PHE A 73 -2.03 -12.81 4.49
CA PHE A 73 -1.79 -11.36 4.51
C PHE A 73 -2.18 -10.71 5.84
N GLN A 74 -2.86 -11.46 6.71
CA GLN A 74 -3.20 -10.97 8.04
C GLN A 74 -1.95 -10.75 8.89
N ARG A 75 -1.98 -9.69 9.70
CA ARG A 75 -0.94 -9.35 10.67
C ARG A 75 -0.56 -10.59 11.51
N PRO A 76 0.74 -10.85 11.73
CA PRO A 76 1.15 -11.74 12.80
C PRO A 76 0.69 -11.15 14.14
N SER A 77 -0.19 -11.85 14.86
CA SER A 77 -0.85 -11.39 16.10
C SER A 77 0.11 -11.09 17.27
N ASP A 78 1.41 -11.32 17.08
CA ASP A 78 2.44 -11.29 18.11
C ASP A 78 2.97 -9.87 18.41
N LEU A 79 2.66 -8.89 17.56
CA LEU A 79 3.15 -7.51 17.71
C LEU A 79 2.01 -6.55 18.10
N PRO A 80 2.00 -6.03 19.33
CA PRO A 80 1.04 -4.99 19.73
C PRO A 80 1.46 -3.65 19.10
N TYR A 81 0.72 -3.22 18.08
CA TYR A 81 0.88 -1.88 17.51
C TYR A 81 -0.05 -0.91 18.24
N PRO A 82 0.40 0.31 18.56
CA PRO A 82 -0.45 1.29 19.24
C PRO A 82 -1.66 1.67 18.37
N GLU A 83 -2.79 2.01 19.01
CA GLU A 83 -4.04 2.45 18.36
C GLU A 83 -4.31 3.95 18.63
N THR A 84 -3.25 4.74 18.72
CA THR A 84 -3.29 6.16 19.09
C THR A 84 -3.36 7.07 17.87
N ASP A 85 -3.76 8.33 18.07
CA ASP A 85 -3.63 9.39 17.04
C ASP A 85 -2.18 9.91 16.92
N ASP A 86 -1.21 9.23 17.54
CA ASP A 86 0.18 9.62 17.47
C ASP A 86 0.77 9.38 16.07
N GLY A 87 1.84 10.10 15.75
CA GLY A 87 2.55 9.94 14.50
C GLY A 87 3.06 8.52 14.37
N VAL A 88 2.93 7.95 13.17
CA VAL A 88 3.44 6.61 12.93
C VAL A 88 4.97 6.63 12.98
N ASP A 89 5.55 5.84 13.89
CA ASP A 89 7.00 5.60 14.00
C ASP A 89 7.26 4.10 14.23
N PHE A 90 7.83 3.42 13.23
CA PHE A 90 8.03 1.96 13.30
C PHE A 90 9.30 1.54 14.05
N GLY A 91 10.11 2.49 14.52
CA GLY A 91 11.40 2.23 15.15
C GLY A 91 12.27 1.24 14.36
N THR A 92 12.87 0.26 15.05
CA THR A 92 13.71 -0.83 14.51
C THR A 92 12.94 -2.12 14.17
N SER A 93 11.61 -2.07 14.09
CA SER A 93 10.79 -3.26 13.90
C SER A 93 11.00 -3.89 12.51
N ASN A 94 11.62 -5.07 12.46
CA ASN A 94 11.99 -5.74 11.20
C ASN A 94 10.86 -6.57 10.57
N ALA A 95 9.69 -6.66 11.20
CA ALA A 95 8.52 -7.38 10.70
C ALA A 95 7.31 -6.45 10.68
N LEU A 96 7.04 -5.83 9.53
CA LEU A 96 5.87 -4.99 9.31
C LEU A 96 4.84 -5.75 8.46
N PRO A 97 3.54 -5.64 8.79
CA PRO A 97 2.48 -6.08 7.89
C PRO A 97 2.66 -5.41 6.52
N ALA A 98 2.44 -6.16 5.43
CA ALA A 98 2.60 -5.64 4.08
C ALA A 98 1.75 -4.38 3.84
N VAL A 99 0.52 -4.36 4.39
CA VAL A 99 -0.39 -3.20 4.31
C VAL A 99 0.24 -1.93 4.88
N PHE A 100 0.92 -2.05 6.02
CA PHE A 100 1.56 -0.92 6.68
C PHE A 100 2.72 -0.38 5.84
N ALA A 101 3.57 -1.27 5.34
CA ALA A 101 4.66 -0.89 4.45
C ALA A 101 4.16 -0.15 3.20
N PHE A 102 3.06 -0.62 2.59
CA PHE A 102 2.46 0.03 1.42
C PHE A 102 1.87 1.41 1.74
N ALA A 103 1.17 1.54 2.86
CA ALA A 103 0.58 2.82 3.27
C ALA A 103 1.69 3.86 3.53
N VAL A 104 2.74 3.48 4.24
CA VAL A 104 3.89 4.35 4.55
C VAL A 104 4.59 4.79 3.28
N ASN A 105 4.92 3.85 2.41
CA ASN A 105 5.56 4.15 1.13
C ASN A 105 4.70 5.10 0.27
N ALA A 106 3.37 4.97 0.30
CA ALA A 106 2.47 5.90 -0.40
C ALA A 106 2.53 7.33 0.17
N TYR A 107 2.59 7.46 1.50
CA TYR A 107 2.72 8.75 2.19
C TYR A 107 4.09 9.39 1.99
N GLU A 108 5.18 8.61 2.08
CA GLU A 108 6.54 9.09 1.81
C GLU A 108 6.73 9.53 0.36
N GLU A 109 6.16 8.79 -0.59
CA GLU A 109 6.16 9.18 -2.01
C GLU A 109 5.38 10.48 -2.24
N ALA A 110 4.23 10.66 -1.57
CA ALA A 110 3.48 11.91 -1.64
C ALA A 110 4.25 13.09 -1.01
N ALA A 111 4.90 12.87 0.13
CA ALA A 111 5.74 13.88 0.78
C ALA A 111 6.93 14.28 -0.13
N ARG A 112 7.59 13.31 -0.76
CA ARG A 112 8.66 13.55 -1.75
C ARG A 112 8.15 14.36 -2.94
N ARG A 113 6.98 14.03 -3.48
CA ARG A 113 6.34 14.78 -4.58
C ARG A 113 5.96 16.21 -4.19
N ALA A 114 5.55 16.42 -2.94
CA ALA A 114 5.26 17.77 -2.44
C ALA A 114 6.54 18.60 -2.22
N ALA A 115 7.65 17.95 -1.87
CA ALA A 115 8.95 18.59 -1.68
C ALA A 115 9.69 18.90 -3.00
N LEU A 116 9.38 18.18 -4.09
CA LEU A 116 9.91 18.49 -5.41
C LEU A 116 9.40 19.88 -5.87
N PRO A 117 10.29 20.80 -6.27
CA PRO A 117 9.85 22.05 -6.86
C PRO A 117 9.05 21.72 -8.12
N ARG A 118 7.76 22.11 -8.14
CA ARG A 118 6.95 22.05 -9.34
C ARG A 118 7.74 22.75 -10.45
N PRO A 119 8.05 22.11 -11.59
CA PRO A 119 8.76 22.78 -12.66
C PRO A 119 7.94 24.02 -12.99
N ALA A 120 8.54 25.18 -12.72
CA ALA A 120 7.90 26.46 -12.88
C ALA A 120 7.40 26.54 -14.32
N ASP A 121 6.13 26.92 -14.45
CA ASP A 121 5.47 27.40 -15.65
C ASP A 121 6.50 28.03 -16.59
N ALA A 122 6.94 27.26 -17.59
CA ALA A 122 7.90 27.76 -18.55
C ALA A 122 7.18 28.88 -19.31
N PRO A 123 7.61 30.15 -19.20
CA PRO A 123 6.90 31.22 -19.87
C PRO A 123 6.96 30.93 -21.36
N LEU A 124 5.79 30.70 -21.96
CA LEU A 124 5.60 30.66 -23.40
C LEU A 124 6.30 31.88 -23.98
N LYS A 125 7.50 31.68 -24.54
CA LYS A 125 8.24 32.71 -25.27
C LYS A 125 7.29 33.18 -26.37
N ARG A 126 6.66 34.35 -26.15
CA ARG A 126 5.97 35.11 -27.18
C ARG A 126 6.97 35.32 -28.30
N ALA A 127 6.81 34.57 -29.38
CA ALA A 127 7.54 34.77 -30.61
C ALA A 127 7.24 36.21 -31.07
N ARG A 128 8.24 37.09 -30.96
CA ARG A 128 8.22 38.38 -31.66
C ARG A 128 8.29 38.07 -33.16
N ALA A 129 7.19 38.30 -33.86
CA ALA A 129 7.17 38.37 -35.30
C ALA A 129 8.00 39.57 -35.77
N TRP A 130 9.01 39.30 -36.60
CA TRP A 130 9.70 40.28 -37.43
C TRP A 130 8.99 40.32 -38.78
N GLY A 131 8.71 41.51 -39.31
CA GLY A 131 8.11 41.71 -40.62
C GLY A 131 7.76 43.17 -40.83
N GLY A 132 8.77 43.98 -41.11
CA GLY A 132 8.65 45.29 -41.74
C GLY A 132 8.99 45.19 -43.21
#